data_AF-A0AAD1XLT1-F1
#
_entry.id   AF-A0AAD1XLT1-F1
#
_cell.length_a   1.000
_cell.length_b   1.000
_cell.length_c   1.000
_cell.angle_alpha   90.00
_cell.angle_beta   90.00
_cell.angle_gamma   90.00
#
_symmetry.space_group_name_H-M   'P 1'
#
loop_
_entity.id
_entity.type
_entity.pdbx_description
1 polymer ?
#
loop_
_entity_poly.entity_id
_entity_poly.type
_entity_poly.pdbx_seq_one_letter_code
_entity_poly.pdbx_strand_id
1 'polypeptide(L)'
;MFLQEIINKKMNEPEDLEMSDSMSVNPAAGLTNATMKRKKNVIGSAYSSNLNYPKDQKFFHNNDIPEKAKEAVAKVKDAFAHHDRPNWNSSVLKSGLPVPDNDDAKLFSIKKGFNDFHPISTKNNKVYDGTDTRNDHDTRGWNVSNQVPIPLHDQKRIAEETAMRMSKTKEFNEKVLANYKTPFERAKDHSENLKLTRTMEQDWKSSIKSEVDSQMPKASEEKKQAIVMKTMYEERYKHQEHEDQHELTFKPDLAKTLISRRKRVYHHTGKWEKSKFEDCEAWSCCMNYDKDSEGCNVRIVDPDKYNIASF
;
A
#
# COMPACT_ATOMS: atom_id res chain seq x y z
N MET A 1 19.94 -33.04 -30.39
CA MET A 1 18.70 -33.12 -31.20
C MET A 1 17.59 -32.16 -30.74
N PHE A 2 17.53 -31.78 -29.47
CA PHE A 2 16.50 -30.87 -28.94
C PHE A 2 16.50 -29.43 -29.52
N LEU A 3 17.68 -28.91 -29.89
CA LEU A 3 17.79 -27.56 -30.47
C LEU A 3 17.28 -27.46 -31.92
N GLN A 4 17.25 -28.56 -32.66
CA GLN A 4 16.75 -28.57 -34.05
C GLN A 4 15.22 -28.53 -34.10
N GLU A 5 14.54 -29.12 -33.12
CA GLU A 5 13.08 -29.06 -33.01
C GLU A 5 12.57 -27.65 -32.68
N ILE A 6 13.30 -26.89 -31.86
CA ILE A 6 12.94 -25.52 -31.50
C ILE A 6 13.06 -24.57 -32.69
N ILE A 7 14.08 -24.77 -33.54
CA ILE A 7 14.30 -23.95 -34.74
C ILE A 7 13.21 -24.24 -35.79
N ASN A 8 12.85 -25.51 -36.00
CA ASN A 8 11.80 -25.88 -36.95
C ASN A 8 10.41 -25.42 -36.51
N LYS A 9 10.15 -25.31 -35.20
CA LYS A 9 8.87 -24.81 -34.68
C LYS A 9 8.69 -23.30 -34.89
N LYS A 10 9.78 -22.53 -34.92
CA LYS A 10 9.75 -21.07 -35.12
C LYS A 10 9.62 -20.64 -36.59
N MET A 11 9.89 -21.53 -37.54
CA MET A 11 9.79 -21.21 -38.98
C MET A 11 8.43 -21.54 -39.61
N ASN A 12 7.50 -22.15 -38.87
CA ASN A 12 6.21 -22.61 -39.39
C ASN A 12 5.00 -21.86 -38.79
N GLU A 13 5.19 -20.77 -38.05
CA GLU A 13 4.06 -19.91 -37.64
C GLU A 13 3.77 -18.90 -38.77
N PRO A 14 2.55 -18.90 -39.34
CA PRO A 14 2.18 -17.95 -40.37
C PRO A 14 2.07 -16.54 -39.78
N GLU A 15 2.78 -15.59 -40.38
CA GLU A 15 2.64 -14.17 -40.12
C GLU A 15 1.29 -13.70 -40.68
N ASP A 16 0.32 -13.46 -39.79
CA ASP A 16 -0.96 -12.83 -40.15
C ASP A 16 -0.70 -11.37 -40.54
N LEU A 17 -0.76 -11.14 -41.85
CA LEU A 17 -0.68 -9.85 -42.52
C LEU A 17 -1.81 -8.89 -42.11
N GLU A 18 -1.41 -7.62 -42.04
CA GLU A 18 -2.16 -6.43 -41.68
C GLU A 18 -3.49 -6.20 -42.42
N MET A 19 -4.42 -5.52 -41.74
CA MET A 19 -5.26 -4.51 -42.40
C MET A 19 -5.23 -3.22 -41.60
N SER A 20 -4.39 -2.29 -42.08
CA SER A 20 -4.47 -0.86 -41.82
C SER A 20 -5.76 -0.29 -42.39
N ASP A 21 -6.46 0.53 -41.61
CA ASP A 21 -7.50 1.40 -42.16
C ASP A 21 -7.28 2.85 -41.76
N SER A 22 -7.68 3.71 -42.67
CA SER A 22 -7.04 4.98 -42.97
C SER A 22 -7.90 6.19 -42.59
N MET A 23 -7.23 7.33 -42.42
CA MET A 23 -7.73 8.71 -42.59
C MET A 23 -8.82 9.25 -41.65
N SER A 24 -8.46 10.29 -40.88
CA SER A 24 -9.21 11.56 -40.89
C SER A 24 -8.37 12.69 -40.28
N VAL A 25 -8.40 13.84 -40.95
CA VAL A 25 -7.54 15.02 -40.76
C VAL A 25 -8.42 16.24 -40.42
N ASN A 26 -7.93 17.06 -39.47
CA ASN A 26 -8.16 18.52 -39.22
C ASN A 26 -9.44 19.00 -38.47
N PRO A 27 -9.46 20.26 -37.95
CA PRO A 27 -8.39 21.06 -37.31
C PRO A 27 -8.86 21.83 -36.02
N ALA A 28 -7.91 22.58 -35.45
CA ALA A 28 -7.95 23.53 -34.33
C ALA A 28 -9.28 24.25 -33.96
N ALA A 29 -9.53 24.32 -32.65
CA ALA A 29 -10.19 25.47 -32.00
C ALA A 29 -9.59 25.66 -30.59
N GLY A 30 -8.88 26.77 -30.39
CA GLY A 30 -8.36 27.20 -29.10
C GLY A 30 -9.46 27.80 -28.23
N LEU A 31 -9.48 27.45 -26.95
CA LEU A 31 -10.25 28.12 -25.90
C LEU A 31 -9.47 28.06 -24.58
N THR A 32 -8.84 29.19 -24.27
CA THR A 32 -8.68 29.82 -22.95
C THR A 32 -8.18 28.97 -21.77
N ASN A 33 -6.90 29.21 -21.44
CA ASN A 33 -6.28 28.96 -20.14
C ASN A 33 -6.90 29.84 -19.04
N ALA A 34 -7.98 29.42 -18.39
CA ALA A 34 -8.40 30.01 -17.11
C ALA A 34 -9.48 29.17 -16.42
N THR A 35 -9.11 28.00 -15.87
CA THR A 35 -9.75 27.31 -14.70
C THR A 35 -9.29 25.85 -14.62
N MET A 36 -7.97 25.58 -14.53
CA MET A 36 -7.53 24.26 -14.08
C MET A 36 -7.59 24.17 -12.56
N LYS A 37 -8.77 23.73 -12.12
CA LYS A 37 -9.15 23.22 -10.81
C LYS A 37 -8.04 22.40 -10.16
N ARG A 38 -7.87 22.61 -8.85
CA ARG A 38 -7.12 21.80 -7.86
C ARG A 38 -6.70 20.43 -8.39
N LYS A 39 -5.39 20.19 -8.50
CA LYS A 39 -4.81 18.87 -8.82
C LYS A 39 -5.47 17.83 -7.90
N LYS A 40 -6.34 16.98 -8.47
CA LYS A 40 -6.92 15.86 -7.75
C LYS A 40 -5.77 14.91 -7.43
N ASN A 41 -5.71 14.42 -6.19
CA ASN A 41 -4.77 13.38 -5.79
C ASN A 41 -5.10 12.12 -6.60
N VAL A 42 -4.30 11.87 -7.64
CA VAL A 42 -4.38 10.70 -8.50
C VAL A 42 -3.30 9.73 -8.03
N ILE A 43 -3.65 8.46 -7.87
CA ILE A 43 -2.73 7.39 -7.48
C ILE A 43 -2.50 6.53 -8.73
N GLY A 44 -1.25 6.38 -9.15
CA GLY A 44 -0.85 5.61 -10.33
C GLY A 44 0.44 4.83 -10.09
N SER A 45 0.59 3.70 -10.79
CA SER A 45 1.81 2.88 -10.85
C SER A 45 2.90 3.60 -11.65
N ALA A 46 4.15 3.53 -11.19
CA ALA A 46 5.30 4.13 -11.87
C ALA A 46 5.60 3.52 -13.26
N TYR A 47 5.00 2.37 -13.60
CA TYR A 47 5.35 1.59 -14.80
C TYR A 47 4.36 1.72 -15.97
N SER A 48 3.18 2.33 -15.78
CA SER A 48 2.22 2.55 -16.86
C SER A 48 1.99 4.04 -17.07
N SER A 49 2.40 4.56 -18.22
CA SER A 49 2.28 5.98 -18.59
C SER A 49 0.85 6.49 -18.75
N ASN A 50 -0.15 5.60 -18.66
CA ASN A 50 -1.57 5.96 -18.71
C ASN A 50 -2.35 5.19 -17.66
N LEU A 51 -2.59 5.78 -16.48
CA LEU A 51 -3.70 5.42 -15.60
C LEU A 51 -3.95 6.52 -14.56
N ASN A 52 -5.03 7.28 -14.77
CA ASN A 52 -5.45 8.42 -13.94
C ASN A 52 -6.76 8.10 -13.22
N TYR A 53 -6.70 7.45 -12.05
CA TYR A 53 -7.90 7.27 -11.23
C TYR A 53 -8.00 8.34 -10.13
N PRO A 54 -9.17 8.98 -9.97
CA PRO A 54 -9.44 9.83 -8.82
C PRO A 54 -9.54 8.97 -7.55
N LYS A 55 -8.96 9.45 -6.44
CA LYS A 55 -8.91 8.78 -5.13
C LYS A 55 -10.25 8.24 -4.61
N ASP A 56 -11.37 8.81 -5.05
CA ASP A 56 -12.71 8.49 -4.55
C ASP A 56 -13.42 7.39 -5.38
N GLN A 57 -12.79 6.86 -6.43
CA GLN A 57 -13.35 5.80 -7.25
C GLN A 57 -13.23 4.44 -6.54
N LYS A 58 -14.33 3.95 -5.96
CA LYS A 58 -14.43 2.57 -5.46
C LYS A 58 -14.62 1.61 -6.64
N PHE A 59 -13.53 1.13 -7.22
CA PHE A 59 -13.56 0.28 -8.41
C PHE A 59 -13.83 -1.20 -8.13
N PHE A 60 -13.57 -1.67 -6.91
CA PHE A 60 -13.86 -3.05 -6.55
C PHE A 60 -15.30 -3.14 -6.04
N HIS A 61 -16.18 -3.78 -6.82
CA HIS A 61 -17.44 -4.25 -6.24
C HIS A 61 -17.10 -5.25 -5.13
N ASN A 62 -17.92 -5.32 -4.07
CA ASN A 62 -17.71 -6.31 -3.00
C ASN A 62 -17.63 -7.75 -3.54
N ASN A 63 -18.12 -8.01 -4.75
CA ASN A 63 -18.06 -9.31 -5.42
C ASN A 63 -16.69 -9.61 -6.04
N ASP A 64 -15.89 -8.61 -6.38
CA ASP A 64 -14.58 -8.79 -7.02
C ASP A 64 -13.44 -9.08 -6.02
N ILE A 65 -13.73 -8.96 -4.72
CA ILE A 65 -12.79 -9.26 -3.65
C ILE A 65 -12.76 -10.79 -3.45
N PRO A 66 -11.59 -11.45 -3.57
CA PRO A 66 -11.47 -12.88 -3.33
C PRO A 66 -11.96 -13.29 -1.93
N GLU A 67 -12.57 -14.47 -1.82
CA GLU A 67 -13.13 -14.96 -0.54
C GLU A 67 -12.08 -15.02 0.58
N LYS A 68 -10.85 -15.45 0.27
CA LYS A 68 -9.73 -15.45 1.22
C LYS A 68 -9.45 -14.07 1.80
N ALA A 69 -9.54 -13.01 1.00
CA ALA A 69 -9.33 -11.63 1.45
C ALA A 69 -10.50 -11.15 2.30
N LYS A 70 -11.74 -11.54 1.98
CA LYS A 70 -12.92 -11.26 2.81
C LYS A 70 -12.81 -11.91 4.18
N GLU A 71 -12.40 -13.18 4.23
CA GLU A 71 -12.17 -13.90 5.49
C GLU A 71 -11.05 -13.27 6.32
N ALA A 72 -9.95 -12.84 5.69
CA ALA A 72 -8.87 -12.15 6.39
C ALA A 72 -9.34 -10.82 6.99
N VAL A 73 -10.10 -10.02 6.25
CA VAL A 73 -10.69 -8.77 6.75
C VAL A 73 -11.70 -9.04 7.87
N ALA A 74 -12.49 -10.11 7.78
CA ALA A 74 -13.39 -10.52 8.85
C ALA A 74 -12.63 -10.91 10.12
N LYS A 75 -11.58 -11.74 10.01
CA LYS A 75 -10.72 -12.13 11.14
C LYS A 75 -10.07 -10.92 11.82
N VAL A 76 -9.58 -9.97 11.02
CA VAL A 76 -9.03 -8.70 11.54
C VAL A 76 -10.11 -7.90 12.24
N LYS A 77 -11.28 -7.72 11.62
CA LYS A 77 -12.40 -7.00 12.25
C LYS A 77 -12.85 -7.64 13.55
N ASP A 78 -12.97 -8.97 13.62
CA ASP A 78 -13.34 -9.69 14.84
C ASP A 78 -12.27 -9.53 15.93
N ALA A 79 -10.98 -9.61 15.56
CA ALA A 79 -9.88 -9.37 16.49
C ALA A 79 -9.91 -7.93 17.07
N PHE A 80 -10.38 -6.95 16.29
CA PHE A 80 -10.51 -5.55 16.73
C PHE A 80 -11.91 -5.19 17.26
N ALA A 81 -12.92 -6.07 17.16
CA ALA A 81 -14.29 -5.79 17.59
C ALA A 81 -14.44 -5.79 19.12
N HIS A 82 -13.56 -6.50 19.82
CA HIS A 82 -13.57 -6.60 21.30
C HIS A 82 -12.58 -5.66 21.99
N HIS A 83 -11.78 -4.93 21.21
CA HIS A 83 -11.05 -3.79 21.73
C HIS A 83 -11.96 -2.59 21.59
N ASP A 84 -12.64 -2.20 22.68
CA ASP A 84 -13.19 -0.85 22.82
C ASP A 84 -12.09 0.08 22.33
N ARG A 85 -12.35 0.77 21.21
CA ARG A 85 -11.39 1.75 20.71
C ARG A 85 -11.12 2.64 21.91
N PRO A 86 -9.86 2.73 22.39
CA PRO A 86 -9.58 3.61 23.51
C PRO A 86 -10.18 4.95 23.13
N ASN A 87 -11.03 5.51 23.98
CA ASN A 87 -11.55 6.86 23.83
C ASN A 87 -10.33 7.78 23.91
N TRP A 88 -9.61 7.91 22.80
CA TRP A 88 -8.61 8.94 22.61
C TRP A 88 -9.42 10.21 22.72
N ASN A 89 -9.30 10.85 23.88
CA ASN A 89 -9.92 12.12 24.16
C ASN A 89 -9.77 13.00 22.92
N SER A 90 -10.89 13.39 22.33
CA SER A 90 -10.98 14.31 21.19
C SER A 90 -10.55 15.73 21.55
N SER A 91 -9.76 15.90 22.62
CA SER A 91 -9.24 17.16 23.14
C SER A 91 -8.17 17.80 22.26
N VAL A 92 -7.76 17.15 21.16
CA VAL A 92 -6.79 17.71 20.19
C VAL A 92 -7.47 18.34 18.96
N LEU A 93 -8.79 18.20 18.77
CA LEU A 93 -9.52 18.92 17.72
C LEU A 93 -10.23 20.15 18.30
N LYS A 94 -9.45 21.11 18.83
CA LYS A 94 -9.90 22.50 18.81
C LYS A 94 -9.80 23.00 17.37
N SER A 95 -10.92 23.07 16.68
CA SER A 95 -11.08 23.81 15.43
C SER A 95 -10.70 25.28 15.69
N GLY A 96 -9.48 25.68 15.35
CA GLY A 96 -8.98 27.04 15.58
C GLY A 96 -7.46 27.19 15.69
N LEU A 97 -6.70 26.09 15.79
CA LEU A 97 -5.24 26.18 15.66
C LEU A 97 -4.85 26.25 14.17
N PRO A 98 -3.98 27.21 13.76
CA PRO A 98 -3.51 27.30 12.39
C PRO A 98 -2.85 25.98 12.00
N VAL A 99 -3.17 25.51 10.79
CA VAL A 99 -2.58 24.32 10.19
C VAL A 99 -1.05 24.48 10.25
N PRO A 100 -0.29 23.51 10.81
CA PRO A 100 1.15 23.62 10.84
C PRO A 100 1.67 23.74 9.41
N ASP A 101 2.51 24.74 9.19
CA ASP A 101 3.11 25.05 7.89
C ASP A 101 3.70 23.80 7.24
N ASN A 102 3.47 23.68 5.92
CA ASN A 102 3.98 22.62 5.05
C ASN A 102 5.45 22.31 5.38
N ASP A 103 5.81 21.02 5.39
CA ASP A 103 7.15 20.55 5.75
C ASP A 103 8.28 21.16 4.89
N ASP A 104 7.95 21.73 3.72
CA ASP A 104 8.85 22.52 2.88
C ASP A 104 9.38 23.80 3.59
N ALA A 105 8.58 24.42 4.48
CA ALA A 105 9.00 25.58 5.27
C ALA A 105 9.96 25.19 6.42
N LYS A 106 9.85 23.97 6.97
CA LYS A 106 10.77 23.45 8.00
C LYS A 106 12.16 23.16 7.45
N LEU A 107 12.27 22.75 6.19
CA LEU A 107 13.58 22.51 5.56
C LEU A 107 14.43 23.78 5.42
N PHE A 108 13.80 24.96 5.30
CA PHE A 108 14.53 26.24 5.29
C PHE A 108 14.94 26.74 6.67
N SER A 109 14.21 26.41 7.74
CA SER A 109 14.59 26.80 9.10
C SER A 109 15.68 25.91 9.70
N ILE A 110 15.80 24.65 9.26
CA ILE A 110 16.89 23.73 9.67
C ILE A 110 18.27 24.25 9.23
N LYS A 111 18.38 24.92 8.06
CA LYS A 111 19.65 25.52 7.61
C LYS A 111 20.07 26.76 8.41
N LYS A 112 19.15 27.41 9.14
CA LYS A 112 19.46 28.58 9.96
C LYS A 112 20.01 28.20 11.34
N GLY A 113 19.74 26.99 11.83
CA GLY A 113 20.20 26.49 13.13
C GLY A 113 21.55 25.78 13.16
N PHE A 114 22.26 25.68 12.02
CA PHE A 114 23.54 24.94 11.93
C PHE A 114 24.79 25.82 12.14
N ASN A 115 24.64 27.13 12.34
CA ASN A 115 25.76 28.06 12.59
C ASN A 115 25.90 28.50 14.06
N ASP A 116 25.04 28.04 14.98
CA ASP A 116 25.16 28.38 16.40
C ASP A 116 26.04 27.35 17.12
N PHE A 117 27.34 27.36 16.80
CA PHE A 117 28.36 26.83 17.70
C PHE A 117 28.51 27.80 18.88
N HIS A 118 27.53 27.81 19.78
CA HIS A 118 27.79 28.30 21.13
C HIS A 118 28.61 27.22 21.84
N PRO A 119 29.87 27.49 22.26
CA PRO A 119 30.61 26.54 23.05
C PRO A 119 29.78 26.24 24.31
N ILE A 120 29.35 24.98 24.45
CA ILE A 120 28.67 24.51 25.64
C ILE A 120 29.66 24.72 26.78
N SER A 121 29.43 25.76 27.58
CA SER A 121 30.19 25.98 28.81
C SER A 121 30.07 24.70 29.62
N THR A 122 31.20 24.01 29.79
CA THR A 122 31.32 22.86 30.68
C THR A 122 31.15 23.39 32.11
N LYS A 123 29.91 23.60 32.51
CA LYS A 123 29.58 23.80 33.92
C LYS A 123 30.01 22.51 34.58
N ASN A 124 31.06 22.60 35.41
CA ASN A 124 31.49 21.53 36.29
C ASN A 124 30.22 20.96 36.91
N ASN A 125 29.93 19.68 36.65
CA ASN A 125 28.86 18.98 37.34
C ASN A 125 29.12 19.19 38.82
N LYS A 126 28.31 20.02 39.48
CA LYS A 126 28.25 20.03 40.93
C LYS A 126 27.81 18.62 41.28
N VAL A 127 28.77 17.79 41.64
CA VAL A 127 28.51 16.54 42.35
C VAL A 127 27.71 16.97 43.56
N TYR A 128 26.44 16.58 43.55
CA TYR A 128 25.54 16.83 44.66
C TYR A 128 25.98 15.91 45.80
N ASP A 129 26.93 16.37 46.61
CA ASP A 129 27.13 15.86 47.97
C ASP A 129 26.00 16.44 48.82
N GLY A 130 24.82 15.86 48.66
CA GLY A 130 23.61 16.26 49.34
C GLY A 130 22.88 15.02 49.81
N THR A 131 23.12 14.65 51.06
CA THR A 131 22.16 13.89 51.85
C THR A 131 20.82 14.64 51.85
N ASP A 132 19.81 13.98 51.31
CA ASP A 132 18.47 13.95 51.91
C ASP A 132 17.84 15.30 52.30
N THR A 133 17.57 16.17 51.32
CA THR A 133 16.63 17.30 51.49
C THR A 133 15.39 17.14 50.61
N ARG A 134 14.91 15.90 50.47
CA ARG A 134 13.66 15.59 49.75
C ARG A 134 12.38 15.90 50.55
N ASN A 135 12.51 16.51 51.73
CA ASN A 135 11.39 16.93 52.58
C ASN A 135 11.10 18.44 52.56
N ASP A 136 11.92 19.28 51.90
CA ASP A 136 11.74 20.74 51.90
C ASP A 136 11.11 21.27 50.59
N HIS A 137 10.01 20.65 50.17
CA HIS A 137 9.02 21.30 49.31
C HIS A 137 7.74 21.62 50.09
N ASP A 138 7.82 22.75 50.80
CA ASP A 138 6.77 23.64 51.31
C ASP A 138 5.28 23.33 51.00
N THR A 139 4.56 22.97 52.06
CA THR A 139 3.50 23.76 52.73
C THR A 139 2.28 24.33 51.99
N ARG A 140 2.09 24.18 50.66
CA ARG A 140 0.81 24.58 50.03
C ARG A 140 0.32 23.60 48.99
N GLY A 141 -0.30 22.55 49.50
CA GLY A 141 -1.41 21.86 48.86
C GLY A 141 -1.07 21.26 47.51
N TRP A 142 -0.44 20.09 47.51
CA TRP A 142 -0.88 18.97 46.68
C TRP A 142 -0.44 17.65 47.31
N ASN A 143 -1.45 16.87 47.69
CA ASN A 143 -1.44 15.45 48.04
C ASN A 143 -0.66 15.05 49.30
N VAL A 144 -1.20 15.44 50.47
CA VAL A 144 -1.16 14.53 51.62
C VAL A 144 -2.10 13.38 51.27
N SER A 145 -1.60 12.34 50.61
CA SER A 145 -2.35 11.09 50.56
C SER A 145 -2.50 10.65 52.01
N ASN A 146 -3.71 10.73 52.56
CA ASN A 146 -4.01 10.13 53.85
C ASN A 146 -3.52 8.69 53.77
N GLN A 147 -2.46 8.37 54.50
CA GLN A 147 -1.95 7.01 54.57
C GLN A 147 -3.00 6.22 55.33
N VAL A 148 -3.96 5.64 54.60
CA VAL A 148 -4.93 4.72 55.19
C VAL A 148 -4.10 3.54 55.68
N PRO A 149 -4.08 3.26 57.00
CA PRO A 149 -3.31 2.15 57.53
C PRO A 149 -3.88 0.86 56.92
N ILE A 150 -3.10 0.28 56.00
CA ILE A 150 -3.46 -0.98 55.36
C ILE A 150 -3.39 -2.06 56.45
N PRO A 151 -4.42 -2.89 56.64
CA PRO A 151 -4.40 -3.99 57.59
C PRO A 151 -3.17 -4.89 57.39
N LEU A 152 -2.59 -5.40 58.48
CA LEU A 152 -1.35 -6.20 58.44
C LEU A 152 -1.44 -7.41 57.46
N HIS A 153 -2.63 -8.01 57.35
CA HIS A 153 -2.89 -9.10 56.41
C HIS A 153 -2.75 -8.63 54.94
N ASP A 154 -3.29 -7.46 54.60
CA ASP A 154 -3.19 -6.92 53.26
C ASP A 154 -1.76 -6.49 52.91
N GLN A 155 -1.00 -6.00 53.89
CA GLN A 155 0.43 -5.71 53.70
C GLN A 155 1.22 -6.97 53.32
N LYS A 156 0.95 -8.11 53.98
CA LYS A 156 1.59 -9.40 53.65
C LYS A 156 1.21 -9.87 52.25
N ARG A 157 -0.07 -9.81 51.90
CA ARG A 157 -0.54 -10.16 50.54
C ARG A 157 0.12 -9.29 49.47
N ILE A 158 0.18 -7.97 49.67
CA ILE A 158 0.82 -7.04 48.74
C ILE A 158 2.32 -7.37 48.60
N ALA A 159 3.00 -7.70 49.71
CA ALA A 159 4.41 -8.08 49.69
C ALA A 159 4.63 -9.39 48.91
N GLU A 160 3.79 -10.41 49.11
CA GLU A 160 3.84 -11.68 48.39
C GLU A 160 3.58 -11.50 46.89
N GLU A 161 2.55 -10.73 46.52
CA GLU A 161 2.26 -10.39 45.13
C GLU A 161 3.40 -9.61 44.47
N THR A 162 4.01 -8.67 45.20
CA THR A 162 5.15 -7.89 44.72
C THR A 162 6.36 -8.79 44.51
N ALA A 163 6.65 -9.70 45.45
CA ALA A 163 7.73 -10.67 45.31
C ALA A 163 7.53 -11.59 44.10
N MET A 164 6.31 -12.09 43.87
CA MET A 164 5.97 -12.87 42.68
C MET A 164 6.10 -12.07 41.38
N ARG A 165 5.73 -10.79 41.37
CA ARG A 165 5.92 -9.94 40.19
C ARG A 165 7.40 -9.66 39.93
N MET A 166 8.20 -9.45 40.99
CA MET A 166 9.64 -9.26 40.87
C MET A 166 10.34 -10.49 40.34
N SER A 167 9.96 -11.71 40.77
CA SER A 167 10.53 -12.95 40.26
C SER A 167 10.21 -13.14 38.77
N LYS A 168 8.93 -12.97 38.37
CA LYS A 168 8.53 -13.02 36.95
C LYS A 168 9.24 -11.97 36.10
N THR A 169 9.39 -10.75 36.61
CA THR A 169 10.11 -9.67 35.92
C THR A 169 11.59 -10.02 35.77
N LYS A 170 12.21 -10.64 36.79
CA LYS A 170 13.60 -11.10 36.72
C LYS A 170 13.78 -12.17 35.64
N GLU A 171 12.92 -13.19 35.61
CA GLU A 171 12.94 -14.24 34.58
C GLU A 171 12.76 -13.67 33.17
N PHE A 172 11.85 -12.72 33.00
CA PHE A 172 11.64 -12.05 31.72
C PHE A 172 12.87 -11.22 31.32
N ASN A 173 13.43 -10.45 32.25
CA ASN A 173 14.63 -9.65 32.00
C ASN A 173 15.83 -10.54 31.64
N GLU A 174 16.00 -11.68 32.30
CA GLU A 174 17.05 -12.66 31.96
C GLU A 174 16.87 -13.20 30.53
N LYS A 175 15.64 -13.50 30.11
CA LYS A 175 15.33 -13.92 28.73
C LYS A 175 15.60 -12.82 27.70
N VAL A 176 15.26 -11.56 28.01
CA VAL A 176 15.51 -10.42 27.13
C VAL A 176 17.02 -10.15 27.03
N LEU A 177 17.73 -10.17 28.16
CA LEU A 177 19.16 -9.94 28.22
C LEU A 177 19.97 -11.03 27.52
N ALA A 178 19.50 -12.29 27.51
CA ALA A 178 20.17 -13.38 26.80
C ALA A 178 20.37 -13.10 25.30
N ASN A 179 19.44 -12.37 24.66
CA ASN A 179 19.51 -12.00 23.25
C ASN A 179 19.86 -10.53 23.03
N TYR A 180 20.04 -9.75 24.09
CA TYR A 180 20.30 -8.33 23.97
C TYR A 180 21.77 -8.09 23.63
N LYS A 181 22.03 -7.73 22.37
CA LYS A 181 23.30 -7.14 21.98
C LYS A 181 23.34 -5.68 22.39
N THR A 182 24.44 -5.25 22.99
CA THR A 182 24.66 -3.84 23.30
C THR A 182 24.68 -3.02 22.01
N PRO A 183 24.32 -1.72 22.04
CA PRO A 183 24.39 -0.87 20.85
C PRO A 183 25.77 -0.86 20.20
N PHE A 184 26.84 -0.96 21.00
CA PHE A 184 28.21 -1.06 20.51
C PHE A 184 28.47 -2.36 19.74
N GLU A 185 28.06 -3.51 20.28
CA GLU A 185 28.17 -4.79 19.58
C GLU A 185 27.34 -4.80 18.30
N ARG A 186 26.12 -4.25 18.30
CA ARG A 186 25.31 -4.14 17.08
C ARG A 186 26.00 -3.30 16.01
N ALA A 187 26.61 -2.18 16.40
CA ALA A 187 27.37 -1.33 15.47
C ALA A 187 28.59 -2.06 14.92
N LYS A 188 29.30 -2.81 15.78
CA LYS A 188 30.43 -3.65 15.39
C LYS A 188 29.99 -4.74 14.40
N ASP A 189 28.98 -5.53 14.74
CA ASP A 189 28.42 -6.58 13.87
C ASP A 189 27.97 -6.00 12.52
N HIS A 190 27.30 -4.85 12.52
CA HIS A 190 26.90 -4.18 11.28
C HIS A 190 28.11 -3.79 10.45
N SER A 191 29.17 -3.25 11.06
CA SER A 191 30.41 -2.90 10.36
C SER A 191 31.13 -4.12 9.79
N GLU A 192 31.11 -5.25 10.51
CA GLU A 192 31.70 -6.52 10.06
C GLU A 192 30.90 -7.12 8.91
N ASN A 193 29.57 -7.08 8.99
CA ASN A 193 28.69 -7.49 7.89
C ASN A 193 28.89 -6.62 6.64
N LEU A 194 29.08 -5.30 6.79
CA LEU A 194 29.40 -4.42 5.66
C LEU A 194 30.76 -4.74 5.04
N LYS A 195 31.76 -5.14 5.84
CA LYS A 195 33.05 -5.59 5.31
C LYS A 195 32.91 -6.90 4.54
N LEU A 196 32.20 -7.87 5.12
CA LEU A 196 31.96 -9.17 4.51
C LEU A 196 31.19 -9.05 3.19
N THR A 197 30.13 -8.23 3.16
CA THR A 197 29.37 -7.98 1.92
C THR A 197 30.24 -7.31 0.86
N ARG A 198 31.08 -6.33 1.23
CA ARG A 198 32.03 -5.72 0.28
C ARG A 198 33.05 -6.72 -0.27
N THR A 199 33.60 -7.61 0.55
CA THR A 199 34.53 -8.64 0.07
C THR A 199 33.83 -9.62 -0.86
N MET A 200 32.62 -10.07 -0.52
CA MET A 200 31.83 -10.95 -1.38
C MET A 200 31.46 -10.27 -2.70
N GLU A 201 31.06 -8.99 -2.68
CA GLU A 201 30.78 -8.22 -3.89
C GLU A 201 32.02 -8.03 -4.77
N GLN A 202 33.19 -7.83 -4.15
CA GLN A 202 34.46 -7.69 -4.87
C GLN A 202 34.87 -9.01 -5.53
N ASP A 203 34.76 -10.13 -4.82
CA ASP A 203 35.07 -11.46 -5.34
C ASP A 203 34.12 -11.82 -6.49
N TRP A 204 32.82 -11.55 -6.32
CA TRP A 204 31.82 -11.74 -7.37
C TRP A 204 32.09 -10.87 -8.61
N LYS A 205 32.39 -9.58 -8.41
CA LYS A 205 32.81 -8.69 -9.51
C LYS A 205 34.06 -9.20 -10.22
N SER A 206 35.02 -9.76 -9.49
CA SER A 206 36.24 -10.33 -10.06
C SER A 206 35.97 -11.57 -10.91
N SER A 207 35.01 -12.40 -10.48
CA SER A 207 34.53 -13.56 -11.24
C SER A 207 33.83 -13.15 -12.53
N ILE A 208 32.92 -12.18 -12.50
CA ILE A 208 32.26 -11.68 -13.72
C ILE A 208 33.28 -11.02 -14.64
N LYS A 209 34.26 -10.30 -14.08
CA LYS A 209 35.32 -9.66 -14.87
C LYS A 209 36.15 -10.70 -15.63
N SER A 210 36.58 -11.78 -14.98
CA SER A 210 37.36 -12.82 -15.64
C SER A 210 36.58 -13.52 -16.76
N GLU A 211 35.27 -13.71 -16.57
CA GLU A 211 34.38 -14.22 -17.60
C GLU A 211 34.28 -13.26 -18.80
N VAL A 212 34.01 -11.96 -18.56
CA VAL A 212 33.92 -10.95 -19.61
C VAL A 212 35.23 -10.79 -20.37
N ASP A 213 36.38 -10.86 -19.68
CA ASP A 213 37.71 -10.83 -20.30
C ASP A 213 37.94 -12.01 -21.23
N SER A 214 37.43 -13.21 -20.88
CA SER A 214 37.49 -14.40 -21.73
C SER A 214 36.59 -14.30 -22.97
N GLN A 215 35.38 -13.72 -22.83
CA GLN A 215 34.41 -13.59 -23.91
C GLN A 215 34.80 -12.48 -24.90
N MET A 216 35.37 -11.38 -24.41
CA MET A 216 35.63 -10.17 -25.20
C MET A 216 37.05 -9.62 -25.01
N PRO A 217 38.11 -10.35 -25.40
CA PRO A 217 39.50 -9.96 -25.13
C PRO A 217 39.91 -8.66 -25.82
N LYS A 218 39.33 -8.34 -26.98
CA LYS A 218 39.66 -7.14 -27.79
C LYS A 218 38.88 -5.88 -27.42
N ALA A 219 37.93 -5.96 -26.49
CA ALA A 219 37.10 -4.81 -26.12
C ALA A 219 37.88 -3.81 -25.24
N SER A 220 37.47 -2.54 -25.27
CA SER A 220 38.01 -1.53 -24.36
C SER A 220 37.66 -1.86 -22.91
N GLU A 221 38.52 -1.44 -21.97
CA GLU A 221 38.29 -1.61 -20.53
C GLU A 221 36.95 -1.00 -20.09
N GLU A 222 36.59 0.17 -20.61
CA GLU A 222 35.31 0.82 -20.31
C GLU A 222 34.10 -0.04 -20.72
N LYS A 223 34.17 -0.68 -21.91
CA LYS A 223 33.09 -1.56 -22.38
C LYS A 223 32.99 -2.81 -21.53
N LYS A 224 34.11 -3.40 -21.15
CA LYS A 224 34.16 -4.56 -20.25
C LYS A 224 33.58 -4.22 -18.88
N GLN A 225 33.97 -3.08 -18.31
CA GLN A 225 33.44 -2.60 -17.03
C GLN A 225 31.93 -2.34 -17.09
N ALA A 226 31.43 -1.74 -18.19
CA ALA A 226 30.01 -1.51 -18.37
C ALA A 226 29.21 -2.82 -18.41
N ILE A 227 29.73 -3.86 -19.09
CA ILE A 227 29.11 -5.20 -19.11
C ILE A 227 29.12 -5.81 -17.71
N VAL A 228 30.26 -5.81 -17.02
CA VAL A 228 30.35 -6.34 -15.64
C VAL A 228 29.32 -5.68 -14.72
N MET A 229 29.22 -4.34 -14.76
CA MET A 229 28.26 -3.60 -13.93
C MET A 229 26.81 -3.90 -14.31
N LYS A 230 26.52 -4.06 -15.61
CA LYS A 230 25.18 -4.45 -16.10
C LYS A 230 24.81 -5.84 -15.60
N THR A 231 25.69 -6.83 -15.76
CA THR A 231 25.45 -8.21 -15.30
C THR A 231 25.24 -8.27 -13.79
N MET A 232 26.08 -7.57 -13.01
CA MET A 232 25.89 -7.47 -11.55
C MET A 232 24.52 -6.89 -11.18
N TYR A 233 24.05 -5.87 -11.91
CA TYR A 233 22.76 -5.26 -11.66
C TYR A 233 21.60 -6.20 -11.99
N GLU A 234 21.66 -6.88 -13.14
CA GLU A 234 20.64 -7.86 -13.57
C GLU A 234 20.54 -9.04 -12.59
N GLU A 235 21.66 -9.56 -12.11
CA GLU A 235 21.68 -10.64 -11.12
C GLU A 235 21.13 -10.19 -9.76
N ARG A 236 21.49 -8.98 -9.27
CA ARG A 236 20.86 -8.41 -8.07
C ARG A 236 19.35 -8.28 -8.22
N TYR A 237 18.92 -7.80 -9.37
CA TYR A 237 17.50 -7.62 -9.66
C TYR A 237 16.77 -8.96 -9.67
N LYS A 238 17.32 -10.00 -10.30
CA LYS A 238 16.76 -11.36 -10.28
C LYS A 238 16.67 -11.96 -8.88
N HIS A 239 17.64 -11.68 -8.00
CA HIS A 239 17.58 -12.13 -6.61
C HIS A 239 16.62 -11.30 -5.74
N GLN A 240 16.38 -10.04 -6.10
CA GLN A 240 15.49 -9.13 -5.39
C GLN A 240 14.03 -9.20 -5.87
N GLU A 241 13.80 -9.60 -7.12
CA GLU A 241 12.53 -10.17 -7.55
C GLU A 241 12.29 -11.38 -6.66
N HIS A 242 11.66 -11.14 -5.50
CA HIS A 242 10.91 -12.16 -4.80
C HIS A 242 10.13 -12.88 -5.87
N GLU A 243 10.26 -14.21 -5.95
CA GLU A 243 9.42 -15.04 -6.79
C GLU A 243 8.00 -14.50 -6.61
N ASP A 244 7.52 -13.76 -7.61
CA ASP A 244 6.24 -13.11 -7.55
C ASP A 244 5.30 -14.28 -7.32
N GLN A 245 4.83 -14.43 -6.08
CA GLN A 245 3.85 -15.44 -5.75
C GLN A 245 2.67 -15.04 -6.62
N HIS A 246 2.56 -15.70 -7.78
CA HIS A 246 1.70 -15.31 -8.88
C HIS A 246 0.22 -15.36 -8.45
N GLU A 247 -0.04 -15.93 -7.26
CA GLU A 247 -1.29 -15.97 -6.53
C GLU A 247 -1.64 -14.69 -5.74
N LEU A 248 -0.65 -13.84 -5.39
CA LEU A 248 -0.84 -12.61 -4.61
C LEU A 248 -0.75 -11.32 -5.44
N THR A 249 -0.23 -11.39 -6.66
CA THR A 249 -0.25 -10.22 -7.54
C THR A 249 -1.66 -10.05 -8.10
N PHE A 250 -2.32 -8.94 -7.73
CA PHE A 250 -3.62 -8.49 -8.24
C PHE A 250 -3.52 -8.07 -9.72
N LYS A 251 -3.04 -8.94 -10.61
CA LYS A 251 -3.18 -8.72 -12.04
C LYS A 251 -4.66 -8.96 -12.36
N PRO A 252 -5.42 -7.92 -12.74
CA PRO A 252 -6.82 -8.10 -13.08
C PRO A 252 -6.92 -9.06 -14.26
N ASP A 253 -7.78 -10.06 -14.14
CA ASP A 253 -8.06 -11.03 -15.19
C ASP A 253 -8.76 -10.31 -16.35
N LEU A 254 -7.97 -9.83 -17.31
CA LEU A 254 -8.43 -9.06 -18.47
C LEU A 254 -9.42 -9.85 -19.33
N ALA A 255 -9.39 -11.20 -19.26
CA ALA A 255 -10.34 -12.04 -19.98
C ALA A 255 -11.76 -11.89 -19.43
N LYS A 256 -11.92 -11.61 -18.14
CA LYS A 256 -13.24 -11.41 -17.52
C LYS A 256 -13.76 -9.99 -17.65
N THR A 257 -12.88 -8.99 -17.68
CA THR A 257 -13.28 -7.58 -17.75
C THR A 257 -13.69 -7.13 -19.17
N LEU A 258 -13.29 -7.87 -20.21
CA LEU A 258 -13.62 -7.54 -21.61
C LEU A 258 -14.93 -8.17 -22.11
N ILE A 259 -15.59 -9.04 -21.34
CA ILE A 259 -16.85 -9.66 -21.76
C ILE A 259 -17.99 -8.65 -21.52
N SER A 260 -18.46 -7.99 -22.57
CA SER A 260 -19.61 -7.07 -22.48
C SER A 260 -20.86 -7.83 -22.03
N ARG A 261 -21.45 -7.46 -20.88
CA ARG A 261 -22.64 -8.12 -20.31
C ARG A 261 -23.95 -7.63 -20.92
N ARG A 262 -24.00 -7.49 -22.25
CA ARG A 262 -25.18 -6.99 -22.96
C ARG A 262 -26.32 -7.99 -22.85
N LYS A 263 -27.43 -7.60 -22.23
CA LYS A 263 -28.65 -8.41 -22.13
C LYS A 263 -29.73 -7.89 -23.06
N ARG A 264 -30.44 -8.80 -23.74
CA ARG A 264 -31.66 -8.47 -24.49
C ARG A 264 -32.81 -8.37 -23.51
N VAL A 265 -33.47 -7.21 -23.47
CA VAL A 265 -34.66 -6.97 -22.66
C VAL A 265 -35.83 -6.78 -23.62
N TYR A 266 -36.80 -7.68 -23.52
CA TYR A 266 -38.03 -7.63 -24.28
C TYR A 266 -39.05 -6.77 -23.52
N HIS A 267 -39.74 -5.86 -24.22
CA HIS A 267 -40.79 -5.04 -23.64
C HIS A 267 -41.90 -4.77 -24.66
N HIS A 268 -43.13 -4.59 -24.18
CA HIS A 268 -44.25 -4.11 -24.97
C HIS A 268 -44.25 -2.58 -24.95
N THR A 269 -44.38 -1.94 -26.10
CA THR A 269 -44.54 -0.48 -26.20
C THR A 269 -46.00 -0.04 -26.14
N GLY A 270 -46.91 -0.97 -26.44
CA GLY A 270 -48.35 -0.77 -26.38
C GLY A 270 -48.90 -0.81 -24.96
N LYS A 271 -50.20 -0.61 -24.85
CA LYS A 271 -50.95 -0.74 -23.60
C LYS A 271 -51.71 -2.06 -23.62
N TRP A 272 -51.90 -2.64 -22.43
CA TRP A 272 -52.81 -3.76 -22.24
C TRP A 272 -54.24 -3.23 -22.21
N GLU A 273 -55.02 -3.48 -23.26
CA GLU A 273 -56.38 -2.94 -23.39
C GLU A 273 -57.32 -3.91 -24.12
N LYS A 274 -58.64 -3.71 -23.95
CA LYS A 274 -59.66 -4.53 -24.61
C LYS A 274 -59.70 -4.19 -26.12
N SER A 275 -59.45 -5.18 -26.97
CA SER A 275 -59.49 -5.02 -28.42
C SER A 275 -60.88 -4.65 -28.89
N LYS A 276 -60.97 -3.64 -29.76
CA LYS A 276 -62.24 -3.21 -30.38
C LYS A 276 -62.83 -4.26 -31.33
N PHE A 277 -62.00 -5.19 -31.82
CA PHE A 277 -62.39 -6.13 -32.86
C PHE A 277 -62.89 -7.47 -32.32
N GLU A 278 -62.30 -7.93 -31.21
CA GLU A 278 -62.51 -9.31 -30.75
C GLU A 278 -63.03 -9.41 -29.31
N ASP A 279 -63.32 -8.27 -28.68
CA ASP A 279 -63.81 -8.17 -27.29
C ASP A 279 -62.94 -8.93 -26.25
N CYS A 280 -61.68 -9.20 -26.59
CA CYS A 280 -60.66 -9.81 -25.73
C CYS A 280 -59.59 -8.76 -25.35
N GLU A 281 -58.98 -8.89 -24.17
CA GLU A 281 -57.83 -8.06 -23.78
C GLU A 281 -56.56 -8.52 -24.50
N ALA A 282 -55.81 -7.57 -25.07
CA ALA A 282 -54.56 -7.85 -25.75
C ALA A 282 -53.58 -6.67 -25.62
N TRP A 283 -52.30 -6.95 -25.84
CA TRP A 283 -51.27 -5.91 -26.00
C TRP A 283 -51.49 -5.15 -27.31
N SER A 284 -51.75 -3.85 -27.26
CA SER A 284 -52.05 -3.07 -28.48
C SER A 284 -50.89 -2.96 -29.48
N CYS A 285 -49.66 -3.28 -29.08
CA CYS A 285 -48.50 -3.27 -29.96
C CYS A 285 -48.34 -4.52 -30.84
N CYS A 286 -48.78 -5.69 -30.37
CA CYS A 286 -48.58 -6.97 -31.08
C CYS A 286 -49.82 -7.85 -31.12
N MET A 287 -50.93 -7.38 -30.55
CA MET A 287 -52.20 -8.11 -30.42
C MET A 287 -52.07 -9.46 -29.71
N ASN A 288 -51.09 -9.60 -28.80
CA ASN A 288 -50.96 -10.82 -28.01
C ASN A 288 -51.95 -10.81 -26.84
N TYR A 289 -52.70 -11.91 -26.65
CA TYR A 289 -53.73 -12.08 -25.61
C TYR A 289 -53.17 -12.58 -24.27
N ASP A 290 -51.88 -12.85 -24.19
CA ASP A 290 -51.21 -13.18 -22.93
C ASP A 290 -50.57 -11.93 -22.31
N LYS A 291 -51.06 -11.54 -21.14
CA LYS A 291 -50.55 -10.36 -20.41
C LYS A 291 -49.07 -10.49 -20.04
N ASP A 292 -48.65 -11.69 -19.68
CA ASP A 292 -47.28 -12.00 -19.26
C ASP A 292 -46.37 -12.45 -20.42
N SER A 293 -46.83 -12.29 -21.67
CA SER A 293 -46.01 -12.62 -22.84
C SER A 293 -44.75 -11.76 -22.96
N GLU A 294 -43.71 -12.34 -23.55
CA GLU A 294 -42.49 -11.59 -23.88
C GLU A 294 -42.81 -10.38 -24.77
N GLY A 295 -42.16 -9.26 -24.48
CA GLY A 295 -42.34 -8.01 -25.20
C GLY A 295 -42.04 -8.10 -26.69
N CYS A 296 -42.87 -7.50 -27.54
CA CYS A 296 -42.65 -7.52 -28.98
C CYS A 296 -41.44 -6.67 -29.44
N ASN A 297 -40.91 -5.79 -28.58
CA ASN A 297 -39.75 -4.95 -28.88
C ASN A 297 -38.53 -5.36 -28.06
N VAL A 298 -37.38 -5.47 -28.74
CA VAL A 298 -36.11 -5.87 -28.12
C VAL A 298 -35.22 -4.65 -27.92
N ARG A 299 -34.78 -4.41 -26.68
CA ARG A 299 -33.73 -3.43 -26.38
C ARG A 299 -32.50 -4.15 -25.85
N ILE A 300 -31.34 -3.88 -26.43
CA ILE A 300 -30.06 -4.35 -25.88
C ILE A 300 -29.66 -3.39 -24.78
N VAL A 301 -29.70 -3.87 -23.53
CA VAL A 301 -29.27 -3.11 -22.36
C VAL A 301 -27.88 -3.59 -21.99
N ASP A 302 -26.94 -2.65 -22.02
CA ASP A 302 -25.60 -2.86 -21.50
C ASP A 302 -25.57 -2.32 -20.07
N PRO A 303 -25.53 -3.18 -19.04
CA PRO A 303 -25.52 -2.73 -17.63
C PRO A 303 -24.26 -1.95 -17.30
N ASP A 304 -23.19 -2.13 -18.07
CA ASP A 304 -21.90 -1.48 -17.88
C ASP A 304 -21.82 -0.15 -18.63
N LYS A 305 -22.78 0.14 -19.53
CA LYS A 305 -22.86 1.42 -20.23
C LYS A 305 -23.42 2.49 -19.31
N TYR A 306 -22.55 3.43 -18.94
CA TYR A 306 -22.87 4.58 -18.10
C TYR A 306 -24.07 5.36 -18.67
N ASN A 307 -25.16 5.45 -17.91
CA ASN A 307 -26.29 6.29 -18.29
C ASN A 307 -26.12 7.67 -17.66
N ILE A 308 -25.66 8.64 -18.47
CA ILE A 308 -25.39 10.01 -18.02
C ILE A 308 -26.69 10.72 -17.58
N ALA A 309 -27.85 10.23 -18.03
CA ALA A 309 -29.16 10.84 -17.75
C ALA A 309 -29.75 10.49 -16.37
N SER A 310 -29.10 9.66 -15.55
CA SER A 310 -29.56 9.31 -14.20
C SER A 310 -28.88 10.11 -13.08
N PHE A 311 -28.27 11.25 -13.41
CA PHE A 311 -27.71 12.22 -12.47
C PHE A 311 -28.44 13.55 -12.56
#